data_AF-A0A658IBT9-F1
#
_entry.id   AF-A0A658IBT9-F1
#
_cell.length_a   1.000
_cell.length_b   1.000
_cell.length_c   1.000
_cell.angle_alpha   90.00
_cell.angle_beta   90.00
_cell.angle_gamma   90.00
#
_symmetry.space_group_name_H-M   'P 1'
#
loop_
_entity.id
_entity.type
_entity.pdbx_description
1 polymer ?
#
loop_
_entity_poly.entity_id
_entity_poly.type
_entity_poly.pdbx_seq_one_letter_code
_entity_poly.pdbx_strand_id
1 'polypeptide(L)' 'DAQADTHGRLTQATHTVNYPVDFAARGQFRFRAQPVIPADVKAGEYSGALTFVVTYQ' A
#
# COMPACT_ATOMS: atom_id res chain seq x y z
N ASP A 1 8.13 -4.23 -0.49
CA ASP A 1 8.15 -5.65 -0.85
C ASP A 1 9.14 -5.82 -1.99
N ALA A 2 10.06 -6.78 -1.93
CA ALA A 2 11.07 -6.97 -2.97
C ALA A 2 10.49 -7.64 -4.24
N GLN A 3 9.34 -8.28 -4.11
CA GLN A 3 8.67 -9.00 -5.20
C GLN A 3 7.67 -8.13 -5.95
N ALA A 4 7.34 -6.94 -5.43
CA ALA A 4 6.45 -6.00 -6.10
C ALA A 4 7.18 -5.27 -7.24
N ASP A 5 6.48 -4.99 -8.33
CA ASP A 5 6.97 -4.12 -9.41
C ASP A 5 7.09 -2.64 -9.00
N THR A 6 6.34 -2.26 -7.98
CA THR A 6 6.25 -0.90 -7.48
C THR A 6 6.96 -0.80 -6.14
N HIS A 7 7.93 0.11 -6.05
CA HIS A 7 8.68 0.39 -4.83
C HIS A 7 8.44 1.82 -4.35
N GLY A 8 8.40 2.00 -3.03
CA GLY A 8 8.22 3.32 -2.40
C GLY A 8 6.79 3.57 -1.92
N ARG A 9 6.39 4.84 -1.92
CA ARG A 9 5.10 5.28 -1.36
C ARG A 9 3.98 5.08 -2.39
N LEU A 10 2.94 4.38 -1.98
CA LEU A 10 1.68 4.34 -2.71
C LEU A 10 0.93 5.66 -2.52
N THR A 11 0.45 6.23 -3.62
CA THR A 11 -0.37 7.44 -3.63
C THR A 11 -1.66 7.15 -4.39
N GLN A 12 -2.63 8.06 -4.35
CA GLN A 12 -3.84 7.90 -5.17
C GLN A 12 -3.51 7.81 -6.67
N ALA A 13 -2.46 8.48 -7.14
CA ALA A 13 -2.00 8.39 -8.53
C ALA A 13 -1.23 7.08 -8.82
N THR A 14 -0.66 6.45 -7.80
CA THR A 14 0.22 5.27 -7.89
C THR A 14 -0.17 4.23 -6.85
N HIS A 15 -1.33 3.59 -7.06
CA HIS A 15 -1.95 2.65 -6.12
C HIS A 15 -2.05 1.21 -6.64
N THR A 16 -1.66 0.96 -7.89
CA THR A 16 -1.57 -0.39 -8.45
C THR A 16 -0.21 -0.98 -8.09
N VAL A 17 -0.22 -2.22 -7.58
CA VAL A 17 0.99 -2.98 -7.26
C VAL A 17 0.83 -4.36 -7.86
N ASN A 18 1.74 -4.76 -8.75
CA ASN A 18 1.72 -6.07 -9.34
C ASN A 18 2.80 -6.96 -8.71
N TYR A 19 2.50 -8.25 -8.67
CA TYR A 19 3.35 -9.29 -8.14
C TYR A 19 3.51 -10.42 -9.16
N PRO A 20 4.67 -11.08 -9.22
CA PRO A 20 4.82 -12.33 -9.96
C PRO A 20 3.77 -13.35 -9.52
N VAL A 21 3.21 -14.09 -10.50
CA VAL A 21 2.15 -15.09 -10.25
C VAL A 21 2.58 -16.10 -9.19
N ASP A 22 3.82 -16.58 -9.26
CA ASP A 22 4.41 -17.58 -8.35
C ASP A 22 4.48 -17.10 -6.89
N PHE A 23 4.56 -15.77 -6.70
CA PHE A 23 4.53 -15.13 -5.40
C PHE A 23 3.09 -14.90 -4.93
N ALA A 24 2.25 -14.33 -5.80
CA ALA A 24 0.85 -14.07 -5.51
C ALA A 24 0.07 -15.36 -5.15
N ALA A 25 0.38 -16.48 -5.80
CA ALA A 25 -0.21 -17.79 -5.55
C ALA A 25 0.04 -18.32 -4.12
N ARG A 26 1.04 -17.79 -3.40
CA ARG A 26 1.32 -18.14 -2.00
C ARG A 26 0.43 -17.40 -1.00
N GLY A 27 -0.30 -16.38 -1.47
CA GLY A 27 -1.33 -15.67 -0.69
C GLY A 27 -0.81 -14.77 0.44
N GLN A 28 0.50 -14.54 0.55
CA GLN A 28 1.07 -13.72 1.62
C GLN A 28 1.52 -12.35 1.12
N PHE A 29 0.71 -11.33 1.38
CA PHE A 29 1.03 -9.94 1.08
C PHE A 29 1.28 -9.15 2.36
N ARG A 30 2.31 -8.31 2.39
CA ARG A 30 2.67 -7.48 3.55
C ARG A 30 2.59 -6.00 3.18
N PHE A 31 1.58 -5.32 3.72
CA PHE A 31 1.41 -3.88 3.57
C PHE A 31 1.66 -3.17 4.91
N ARG A 32 2.34 -2.02 4.85
CA ARG A 32 2.49 -1.12 5.99
C ARG A 32 1.83 0.21 5.63
N ALA A 33 0.75 0.55 6.31
CA ALA A 33 0.15 1.88 6.23
C ALA A 33 0.80 2.77 7.30
N GLN A 34 1.28 3.95 6.89
CA GLN A 34 1.77 4.96 7.83
C GLN A 34 1.27 6.34 7.38
N PRO A 35 0.49 7.04 8.21
CA PRO A 35 0.10 8.41 7.92
C PRO A 35 1.34 9.31 7.89
N VAL A 36 1.37 10.25 6.95
CA VAL A 36 2.34 11.35 6.97
C VAL A 36 1.64 12.55 7.53
N ILE A 37 2.02 12.92 8.75
CA ILE A 37 1.51 14.09 9.44
C ILE A 37 2.41 15.28 9.06
N PRO A 38 1.87 16.38 8.50
CA PRO A 38 2.65 17.59 8.24
C PRO A 38 3.24 18.17 9.53
N ALA A 39 4.43 18.76 9.44
CA ALA A 39 5.19 19.22 10.61
C ALA A 39 4.45 20.24 11.50
N ASP A 40 3.56 21.03 10.91
CA ASP A 40 2.88 22.14 11.60
C ASP A 40 1.54 21.73 12.25
N VAL A 41 1.14 20.46 12.14
CA VAL A 41 -0.11 19.97 12.76
C VAL A 41 0.14 19.70 14.24
N LYS A 42 -0.45 20.54 15.11
CA LYS A 42 -0.31 20.43 16.57
C LYS A 42 -1.40 19.58 17.23
N ALA A 43 -2.58 19.47 16.61
CA ALA A 43 -3.71 18.67 17.09
C ALA A 43 -4.70 18.39 15.96
N GLY A 44 -5.44 17.29 16.04
CA GLY A 44 -6.49 16.90 15.10
C GLY A 44 -6.66 15.38 15.01
N GLU A 45 -7.84 14.93 14.59
CA GLU A 45 -8.07 13.52 14.26
C GLU A 45 -7.73 13.29 12.78
N TYR A 46 -6.95 12.24 12.50
CA TYR A 46 -6.76 11.74 11.15
C TYR A 46 -7.47 10.40 11.03
N SER A 47 -8.61 10.40 10.33
CA SER A 47 -9.31 9.17 9.96
C SER A 47 -9.03 8.85 8.49
N GLY A 48 -8.76 7.59 8.22
CA GLY A 48 -8.50 7.10 6.87
C GLY A 48 -8.77 5.61 6.80
N ALA A 49 -9.38 5.18 5.70
CA ALA A 49 -9.57 3.78 5.39
C ALA A 49 -8.62 3.39 4.26
N LEU A 50 -7.94 2.25 4.40
CA LEU A 50 -7.18 1.63 3.33
C LEU A 50 -7.92 0.37 2.89
N THR A 51 -8.35 0.34 1.63
CA THR A 51 -8.94 -0.83 1.00
C THR A 51 -7.99 -1.35 -0.06
N PHE A 52 -7.81 -2.66 -0.13
CA PHE A 52 -7.06 -3.33 -1.18
C PHE A 52 -7.94 -4.37 -1.85
N VAL A 53 -7.81 -4.48 -3.17
CA VAL A 53 -8.45 -5.52 -3.97
C VAL A 53 -7.35 -6.38 -4.55
N VAL A 54 -7.42 -7.68 -4.34
CA VAL A 54 -6.50 -8.65 -4.93
C VAL A 54 -7.22 -9.30 -6.10
N THR A 55 -6.63 -9.22 -7.28
CA THR A 55 -7.16 -9.83 -8.50
C THR A 55 -6.12 -10.82 -9.03
N TYR A 56 -6.57 -12.02 -9.35
CA TYR A 56 -5.79 -13.02 -10.07
C TYR A 56 -6.30 -13.01 -11.52
N GLN A 57 -5.39 -12.94 -12.50
CA GLN A 57 -5.70 -13.04 -13.93
C GLN A 57 -5.32 -14.42 -14.45
#